data_AF-A0A933RI19-F1
#
_entry.id   AF-A0A933RI19-F1
#
_cell.length_a   1.000
_cell.length_b   1.000
_cell.length_c   1.000
_cell.angle_alpha   90.00
_cell.angle_beta   90.00
_cell.angle_gamma   90.00
#
_symmetry.space_group_name_H-M   'P 1'
#
loop_
_entity.id
_entity.type
_entity.pdbx_description
1 polymer ?
#
loop_
_entity_poly.entity_id
_entity_poly.type
_entity_poly.pdbx_seq_one_letter_code
_entity_poly.pdbx_strand_id
1 'polypeptide(L)' 'MPLAADEIPAAPVLGLMALGVVVALVGHVVKDRRIVGMGIAVVFVATFLMVLGAFVAYQGDEPDPRPPEDRQKPF' A
#
# COMPACT_ATOMS: atom_id res chain seq x y z
N MET A 1 -18.63 6.64 15.78
CA MET A 1 -17.24 6.63 15.30
C MET A 1 -17.18 5.66 14.13
N PRO A 2 -17.39 6.10 12.89
CA PRO A 2 -17.28 5.19 11.76
C PRO A 2 -15.80 4.99 11.43
N LEU A 3 -15.39 3.73 11.30
CA LEU A 3 -14.11 3.32 10.77
C LEU A 3 -14.13 3.63 9.27
N ALA A 4 -13.53 4.75 8.86
CA ALA A 4 -13.37 5.16 7.47
C ALA A 4 -12.33 4.30 6.72
N ALA A 5 -12.40 2.98 6.88
CA ALA A 5 -11.47 2.01 6.32
C ALA A 5 -12.15 1.05 5.31
N ASP A 6 -13.43 1.23 5.01
CA ASP A 6 -14.27 0.18 4.40
C ASP A 6 -14.44 0.22 2.87
N GLU A 7 -13.95 1.23 2.14
CA GLU A 7 -14.41 1.42 0.74
C GLU A 7 -13.41 1.07 -0.37
N ILE A 8 -12.15 0.78 -0.04
CA ILE A 8 -11.23 0.04 -0.94
C ILE A 8 -10.40 -0.86 -0.03
N PRO A 9 -10.34 -2.19 -0.24
CA PRO A 9 -9.57 -3.06 0.63
C PRO A 9 -8.08 -2.77 0.38
N ALA A 10 -7.53 -1.82 1.11
CA ALA A 10 -6.08 -1.65 1.27
C ALA A 10 -5.50 -2.79 2.12
N ALA A 11 -6.37 -3.54 2.81
CA ALA A 11 -6.05 -4.67 3.66
C ALA A 11 -5.10 -5.72 3.01
N PRO A 12 -5.23 -6.10 1.73
CA PRO A 12 -4.33 -7.06 1.10
C PRO A 12 -2.92 -6.50 0.93
N VAL A 13 -2.79 -5.24 0.48
CA VAL A 13 -1.48 -4.59 0.29
C VAL A 13 -0.78 -4.36 1.62
N LEU A 14 -1.52 -3.89 2.63
CA LEU A 14 -1.02 -3.73 3.99
C LEU A 14 -0.60 -5.07 4.61
N GLY A 15 -1.37 -6.12 4.40
CA GLY A 15 -1.02 -7.47 4.82
C GLY A 15 0.29 -7.96 4.18
N LEU A 16 0.47 -7.69 2.88
CA LEU A 16 1.70 -8.05 2.16
C LEU A 16 2.92 -7.27 2.67
N MET A 17 2.76 -5.97 2.95
CA MET A 17 3.83 -5.16 3.56
C MET A 17 4.20 -5.70 4.94
N ALA A 18 3.22 -5.95 5.81
CA ALA A 18 3.46 -6.48 7.15
C ALA A 18 4.18 -7.83 7.10
N LEU A 19 3.78 -8.72 6.18
CA LEU A 19 4.45 -9.99 5.96
C LEU A 19 5.91 -9.80 5.53
N GLY A 20 6.17 -8.91 4.56
CA GLY A 20 7.53 -8.62 4.09
C GLY A 20 8.43 -8.10 5.21
N VAL A 21 7.91 -7.23 6.07
CA VAL A 21 8.62 -6.73 7.26
C VAL A 21 8.92 -7.87 8.24
N VAL A 22 7.94 -8.71 8.56
CA VAL A 22 8.14 -9.86 9.47
C VAL A 22 9.20 -10.80 8.92
N VAL A 23 9.16 -11.14 7.63
CA VAL A 23 10.17 -12.00 6.98
C VAL A 23 11.56 -11.36 7.04
N ALA A 24 11.67 -10.06 6.79
CA ALA A 24 12.95 -9.36 6.88
C ALA A 24 13.51 -9.37 8.31
N LEU A 25 12.66 -9.17 9.31
CA LEU A 25 13.05 -9.24 10.73
C LEU A 25 13.50 -10.65 11.13
N VAL A 26 12.76 -11.69 10.72
CA VAL A 26 13.14 -13.09 10.96
C VAL A 26 14.49 -13.39 10.31
N GLY A 27 14.67 -12.99 9.05
CA GLY A 27 15.95 -13.12 8.34
C GLY A 27 17.11 -12.43 9.05
N HIS A 28 16.85 -11.25 9.62
CA HIS A 28 17.83 -10.50 10.37
C HIS A 28 18.24 -11.22 11.68
N VAL A 29 17.26 -11.76 12.42
CA VAL A 29 17.50 -12.52 13.66
C VAL A 29 18.33 -13.78 13.40
N VAL A 30 18.02 -14.52 12.32
CA VAL A 30 18.78 -15.72 11.94
C VAL A 30 20.08 -15.42 11.18
N LYS A 31 20.39 -14.13 10.96
CA LYS A 31 21.57 -13.63 10.21
C LYS A 31 21.65 -14.14 8.77
N ASP A 32 20.52 -14.44 8.14
CA ASP A 32 20.45 -14.86 6.74
C ASP A 32 20.11 -13.67 5.83
N ARG A 33 21.11 -13.22 5.06
CA ARG A 33 20.96 -12.10 4.13
C ARG A 33 20.00 -12.38 2.98
N ARG A 34 19.80 -13.65 2.60
CA ARG A 34 18.87 -14.03 1.52
C ARG A 34 17.42 -13.83 1.98
N ILE A 35 17.11 -14.25 3.20
CA ILE A 35 15.78 -14.09 3.80
C ILE A 35 15.47 -12.60 3.99
N VAL A 36 16.44 -11.82 4.47
CA VAL A 36 16.30 -10.34 4.55
C VAL A 36 16.00 -9.74 3.18
N GLY A 37 16.77 -10.12 2.15
CA GLY A 37 16.55 -9.64 0.79
C GLY A 37 15.17 -10.00 0.24
N MET A 38 14.68 -11.20 0.52
CA MET A 38 13.34 -11.63 0.11
C MET A 38 12.24 -10.82 0.81
N GLY A 39 12.36 -10.58 2.12
CA GLY A 39 11.41 -9.73 2.86
C GLY A 39 11.36 -8.30 2.32
N ILE A 40 12.54 -7.71 2.04
CA ILE A 40 12.64 -6.37 1.43
C ILE A 40 11.98 -6.37 0.04
N ALA A 41 12.27 -7.37 -0.81
CA ALA A 41 11.67 -7.47 -2.13
C ALA A 41 10.14 -7.51 -2.07
N VAL A 42 9.56 -8.26 -1.12
CA VAL A 42 8.11 -8.31 -0.89
C VAL A 42 7.55 -6.94 -0.51
N VAL A 43 8.23 -6.17 0.35
CA VAL A 43 7.81 -4.80 0.71
C VAL A 43 7.81 -3.87 -0.51
N PHE A 44 8.83 -3.97 -1.37
CA PHE A 44 8.89 -3.18 -2.61
C PHE A 44 7.78 -3.55 -3.58
N VAL A 45 7.48 -4.86 -3.73
CA VAL A 45 6.36 -5.32 -4.55
C VAL A 45 5.03 -4.81 -4.00
N ALA A 46 4.81 -4.87 -2.69
CA ALA A 46 3.60 -4.34 -2.07
C ALA A 46 3.44 -2.83 -2.31
N THR A 47 4.53 -2.07 -2.13
CA THR A 47 4.55 -0.63 -2.41
C THR A 47 4.23 -0.34 -3.87
N PHE A 48 4.81 -1.11 -4.79
CA PHE A 48 4.55 -0.96 -6.22
C PHE A 48 3.07 -1.22 -6.55
N LEU A 49 2.48 -2.28 -5.98
CA LEU A 49 1.06 -2.58 -6.14
C LEU A 49 0.16 -1.47 -5.57
N MET A 50 0.58 -0.83 -4.49
CA MET A 50 -0.15 0.31 -3.91
C MET A 50 -0.20 1.49 -4.90
N VAL A 51 0.95 1.85 -5.47
CA VAL A 51 1.04 2.95 -6.45
C VAL A 51 0.25 2.61 -7.71
N LEU A 52 0.35 1.37 -8.19
CA LEU A 52 -0.38 0.91 -9.36
C LEU A 52 -1.90 0.93 -9.11
N GLY A 53 -2.36 0.48 -7.94
CA GLY A 53 -3.76 0.53 -7.56
C GLY A 53 -4.29 1.96 -7.49
N ALA A 54 -3.52 2.88 -6.90
CA ALA A 54 -3.86 4.30 -6.88
C ALA A 54 -3.94 4.91 -8.29
N PHE A 55 -3.04 4.53 -9.18
CA PHE A 55 -3.05 4.98 -10.58
C PHE A 55 -4.28 4.49 -11.34
N VAL A 56 -4.66 3.22 -11.15
CA VAL A 56 -5.88 2.66 -11.76
C VAL A 56 -7.12 3.38 -11.23
N ALA A 57 -7.22 3.58 -9.92
CA ALA A 57 -8.33 4.32 -9.31
C ALA A 57 -8.41 5.78 -9.80
N TYR A 58 -7.26 6.40 -10.08
CA TYR A 58 -7.22 7.76 -10.65
C TYR A 58 -7.71 7.82 -12.11
N GLN A 59 -7.50 6.75 -12.88
CA GLN A 59 -7.98 6.66 -14.27
C GLN A 59 -9.44 6.23 -14.39
N GLY A 60 -10.01 5.60 -13.35
CA GLY A 60 -11.41 5.21 -13.30
C GLY A 60 -12.34 6.40 -13.08
N ASP A 61 -13.63 6.21 -13.36
CA ASP A 61 -14.70 7.16 -13.01
C ASP A 61 -15.07 7.09 -11.51
N GLU A 62 -14.15 6.62 -10.66
CA GLU A 62 -14.35 6.60 -9.22
C GLU A 62 -14.69 8.01 -8.70
N PRO A 63 -15.73 8.16 -7.85
CA PRO A 63 -16.12 9.45 -7.32
C PRO A 63 -14.96 10.10 -6.59
N ASP A 64 -14.47 11.23 -7.11
CA ASP A 64 -13.44 12.04 -6.44
C ASP A 64 -13.93 12.44 -5.04
N PRO A 65 -13.30 11.92 -3.96
CA PRO A 65 -13.77 12.11 -2.60
C PRO A 65 -13.53 13.53 -2.07
N ARG A 66 -12.85 14.39 -2.84
CA ARG A 66 -12.64 15.79 -2.45
C ARG A 66 -13.96 16.57 -2.51
N PRO A 67 -14.20 17.47 -1.54
CA PRO A 67 -15.35 18.37 -1.59
C PRO A 67 -15.40 19.17 -2.89
N PRO A 68 -16.58 19.41 -3.49
CA PRO A 68 -16.71 20.08 -4.78
C PRO A 68 -16.04 21.46 -4.85
N GLU A 69 -15.97 22.19 -3.72
CA GLU A 69 -15.37 23.53 -3.63
C GLU A 69 -13.85 23.54 -3.84
N ASP A 70 -13.16 22.45 -3.56
CA ASP A 70 -11.70 22.34 -3.74
C ASP A 70 -11.30 21.78 -5.12
N ARG A 71 -12.27 21.32 -5.90
CA ARG A 71 -12.06 20.83 -7.28
C ARG A 71 -11.82 21.98 -8.28
N GLN A 72 -12.24 23.20 -7.95
CA GLN A 72 -12.33 24.34 -8.88
C GLN A 72 -11.32 25.47 -8.66
N LYS A 73 -10.44 25.37 -7.65
CA LYS A 73 -9.38 26.37 -7.44
C LYS A 73 -8.22 26.08 -8.40
N PRO A 74 -7.85 26.99 -9.32
CA PRO A 74 -6.58 26.88 -10.04
C PRO A 74 -5.42 27.03 -9.04
N PHE A 75 -4.35 26.28 -9.27
CA PHE A 75 -3.12 26.29 -8.47
C PHE A 75 -2.50 27.68 -8.37
#